data_AF-A0A3A5AY18-F1
#
_entry.id   AF-A0A3A5AY18-F1
#
_cell.length_a   1.000
_cell.length_b   1.000
_cell.length_c   1.000
_cell.angle_alpha   90.00
_cell.angle_beta   90.00
_cell.angle_gamma   90.00
#
_symmetry.space_group_name_H-M   'P 1'
#
loop_
_entity.id
_entity.type
_entity.pdbx_description
1 polymer ?
#
loop_
_entity_poly.entity_id
_entity_poly.type
_entity_poly.pdbx_seq_one_letter_code
_entity_poly.pdbx_strand_id
1 'polypeptide(L)'
;MSGPFSLKYLHLFVRDKSPGAFILSRNGRLADFVGMSSDDVATAIRHHARHAGYRYFWFTSVDTPEEADVLGHAWYHRYRPSDNPSPPMRNDGVGWECQAEGCAACALAQSRG
;
A
#
# COMPACT_ATOMS: atom_id res chain seq x y z
N MET A 1 1.62 8.35 -8.87
CA MET A 1 2.00 8.47 -7.45
C MET A 1 2.25 9.92 -7.11
N SER A 2 1.63 10.41 -6.05
CA SER A 2 1.73 11.78 -5.56
C SER A 2 2.42 11.81 -4.20
N GLY A 3 3.40 12.72 -4.03
CA GLY A 3 4.17 12.90 -2.79
C GLY A 3 5.67 13.04 -3.04
N PRO A 4 6.51 13.11 -1.97
CA PRO A 4 6.11 12.95 -0.58
C PRO A 4 5.38 14.17 -0.05
N PHE A 5 4.29 13.93 0.67
CA PHE A 5 3.59 14.96 1.45
C PHE A 5 3.80 14.72 2.92
N SER A 6 3.76 15.77 3.73
CA SER A 6 3.79 15.60 5.19
C SER A 6 2.44 15.09 5.69
N LEU A 7 2.45 14.09 6.58
CA LEU A 7 1.24 13.48 7.14
C LEU A 7 0.31 14.48 7.84
N LYS A 8 0.84 15.59 8.37
CA LYS A 8 0.02 16.69 8.93
C LYS A 8 -0.99 17.27 7.93
N TYR A 9 -0.74 17.11 6.64
CA TYR A 9 -1.55 17.63 5.55
C TYR A 9 -2.34 16.54 4.82
N LEU A 10 -2.45 15.34 5.38
CA LEU A 10 -3.13 14.22 4.72
C LEU A 10 -4.53 14.59 4.20
N HIS A 11 -5.31 15.28 5.04
CA HIS A 11 -6.67 15.73 4.73
C HIS A 11 -6.75 16.74 3.56
N LEU A 12 -5.64 17.41 3.21
CA LEU A 12 -5.60 18.34 2.08
C LEU A 12 -5.42 17.62 0.75
N PHE A 13 -4.74 16.48 0.76
CA PHE A 13 -4.32 15.74 -0.44
C PHE A 13 -5.21 14.53 -0.74
N VAL A 14 -5.71 13.84 0.28
CA VAL A 14 -6.61 12.69 0.13
C VAL A 14 -7.99 13.09 0.64
N ARG A 15 -8.83 13.57 -0.28
CA ARG A 15 -10.12 14.19 0.04
C ARG A 15 -11.29 13.22 -0.12
N ASP A 16 -11.24 12.41 -1.17
CA ASP A 16 -12.34 11.51 -1.54
C ASP A 16 -12.08 10.10 -1.01
N LYS A 17 -13.14 9.48 -0.50
CA LYS A 17 -13.12 8.06 -0.11
C LYS A 17 -12.88 7.24 -1.37
N SER A 18 -11.70 6.63 -1.47
CA SER A 18 -11.28 5.89 -2.65
C SER A 18 -10.33 4.75 -2.26
N PRO A 19 -10.39 3.61 -2.99
CA PRO A 19 -9.34 2.62 -2.92
C PRO A 19 -8.02 3.20 -3.40
N GLY A 20 -6.91 2.61 -2.96
CA GLY A 20 -5.59 3.11 -3.32
C GLY A 20 -4.45 2.41 -2.63
N ALA A 21 -3.24 2.67 -3.13
CA ALA A 21 -2.01 2.27 -2.49
C ALA A 21 -1.29 3.48 -1.90
N PHE A 22 -0.53 3.24 -0.83
CA PHE A 22 0.22 4.28 -0.15
C PHE A 22 1.59 3.79 0.32
N ILE A 23 2.49 4.75 0.48
CA ILE A 23 3.83 4.55 1.05
C ILE A 23 3.95 5.48 2.25
N LEU A 24 4.47 4.98 3.38
CA LEU A 24 4.84 5.82 4.52
C LEU A 24 6.35 5.91 4.64
N SER A 25 6.82 7.07 5.11
CA SER A 25 8.24 7.31 5.34
C SER A 25 8.51 8.19 6.54
N ARG A 26 9.60 7.91 7.24
CA ARG A 26 10.11 8.72 8.35
C ARG A 26 10.91 9.93 7.85
N ASN A 27 11.59 9.79 6.71
CA ASN A 27 12.53 10.80 6.18
C ASN A 27 12.10 11.43 4.84
N GLY A 28 11.03 10.92 4.20
CA GLY A 28 10.53 11.42 2.93
C GLY A 28 11.39 11.05 1.72
N ARG A 29 12.33 10.10 1.88
CA ARG A 29 13.25 9.64 0.83
C ARG A 29 13.14 8.15 0.55
N LEU A 30 12.92 7.34 1.58
CA LEU A 30 12.81 5.89 1.49
C LEU A 30 11.39 5.44 1.79
N ALA A 31 10.93 4.38 1.13
CA ALA A 31 9.70 3.69 1.51
C ALA A 31 9.98 2.85 2.75
N ASP A 32 9.55 3.31 3.92
CA ASP A 32 9.68 2.53 5.16
C ASP A 32 8.54 1.49 5.26
N PHE A 33 7.35 1.84 4.77
CA PHE A 33 6.17 0.98 4.76
C PHE A 33 5.38 1.15 3.45
N VAL A 34 4.81 0.07 2.92
CA VAL A 34 3.88 0.09 1.78
C VAL A 34 2.57 -0.57 2.21
N GLY A 35 1.46 0.09 1.95
CA GLY A 35 0.14 -0.46 2.20
C GLY A 35 -0.82 -0.17 1.07
N MET A 36 -2.01 -0.74 1.17
CA MET A 36 -3.13 -0.43 0.29
C MET A 36 -4.45 -0.50 1.05
N SER A 37 -5.50 0.01 0.43
CA SER A 37 -6.86 -0.07 0.93
C SER A 37 -7.82 -0.28 -0.24
N SER A 38 -8.77 -1.17 -0.06
CA SER A 38 -9.87 -1.43 -1.00
C SER A 38 -11.04 -0.44 -0.87
N ASP A 39 -11.03 0.44 0.13
CA ASP A 39 -12.18 1.32 0.41
C ASP A 39 -11.76 2.77 0.66
N ASP A 40 -10.88 3.00 1.64
CA ASP A 40 -10.47 4.35 2.04
C ASP A 40 -8.97 4.42 2.35
N VAL A 41 -8.20 4.82 1.35
CA VAL A 41 -6.75 5.00 1.46
C VAL A 41 -6.38 6.07 2.51
N ALA A 42 -7.19 7.10 2.73
CA ALA A 42 -6.91 8.13 3.74
C ALA A 42 -7.01 7.58 5.16
N THR A 43 -8.03 6.76 5.42
CA THR A 43 -8.21 6.12 6.72
C THR A 43 -7.13 5.07 6.98
N ALA A 44 -6.74 4.29 5.97
CA ALA A 44 -5.64 3.34 6.07
C ALA A 44 -4.30 4.04 6.40
N ILE A 45 -3.97 5.12 5.67
CA ILE A 45 -2.77 5.93 5.96
C ILE A 45 -2.78 6.42 7.43
N ARG A 46 -3.91 6.95 7.91
CA ARG A 46 -4.04 7.43 9.31
C ARG A 46 -3.82 6.32 10.32
N HIS A 47 -4.37 5.13 10.06
CA HIS A 47 -4.21 3.98 10.94
C HIS A 47 -2.73 3.62 11.08
N HIS A 48 -2.05 3.36 9.96
CA HIS A 48 -0.66 2.90 9.97
C HIS A 48 0.33 3.98 10.43
N ALA A 49 0.04 5.26 10.16
CA ALA A 49 0.86 6.38 10.59
C ALA A 49 1.04 6.48 12.12
N ARG A 50 0.09 5.95 12.91
CA ARG A 50 0.06 6.12 14.37
C ARG A 50 1.16 5.36 15.12
N HIS A 51 1.71 4.30 14.53
CA HIS A 51 2.46 3.30 15.31
C HIS A 51 3.99 3.29 15.10
N ALA A 52 4.54 4.05 14.15
CA ALA A 52 5.96 3.89 13.77
C ALA A 52 6.71 5.18 13.39
N GLY A 53 6.19 6.35 13.82
CA GLY A 53 6.90 7.63 13.70
C GLY A 53 7.05 8.15 12.27
N TYR A 54 6.21 7.68 11.34
CA TYR A 54 6.18 8.18 9.98
C TYR A 54 5.82 9.67 9.94
N ARG A 55 6.42 10.40 9.00
CA ARG A 55 6.24 11.85 8.83
C ARG A 55 5.75 12.23 7.46
N TYR A 56 6.00 11.38 6.47
CA TYR A 56 5.71 11.60 5.07
C TYR A 56 4.92 10.43 4.49
N PHE A 57 4.18 10.72 3.44
CA PHE A 57 3.47 9.71 2.68
C PHE A 57 3.47 10.01 1.18
N TRP A 58 3.38 8.95 0.40
CA TRP A 58 2.92 9.00 -0.99
C TRP A 58 1.64 8.20 -1.09
N PHE A 59 0.81 8.54 -2.07
CA PHE A 59 -0.38 7.76 -2.38
C PHE A 59 -0.72 7.81 -3.86
N THR A 60 -1.54 6.85 -4.28
CA THR A 60 -2.29 6.88 -5.53
C THR A 60 -3.67 6.32 -5.22
N SER A 61 -4.71 7.10 -5.46
CA SER A 61 -6.08 6.61 -5.52
C SER A 61 -6.31 5.91 -6.85
N VAL A 62 -7.15 4.88 -6.84
CA VAL A 62 -7.53 4.09 -8.01
C VAL A 62 -9.06 3.96 -8.05
N ASP A 63 -9.59 3.44 -9.14
CA ASP A 63 -11.05 3.34 -9.32
C ASP A 63 -11.60 2.04 -8.72
N THR A 64 -10.76 1.01 -8.59
CA THR A 64 -11.18 -0.33 -8.14
C THR A 64 -10.29 -0.90 -7.02
N PRO A 65 -10.84 -1.69 -6.09
CA PRO A 65 -10.06 -2.42 -5.09
C PRO A 65 -8.94 -3.29 -5.69
N GLU A 66 -9.20 -3.91 -6.83
CA GLU A 66 -8.27 -4.80 -7.53
C GLU A 66 -7.02 -4.05 -7.99
N GLU A 67 -7.19 -2.83 -8.50
CA GLU A 67 -6.06 -1.97 -8.87
C GLU A 67 -5.23 -1.58 -7.65
N ALA A 68 -5.84 -1.40 -6.47
CA ALA A 68 -5.14 -1.11 -5.24
C ALA A 68 -4.29 -2.31 -4.79
N ASP A 69 -4.82 -3.53 -4.93
CA ASP A 69 -4.10 -4.78 -4.66
C ASP A 69 -2.87 -4.92 -5.56
N VAL A 70 -3.06 -4.74 -6.87
CA VAL A 70 -1.99 -4.81 -7.88
C VAL A 70 -0.90 -3.78 -7.57
N LEU A 71 -1.31 -2.53 -7.33
CA LEU A 71 -0.40 -1.42 -7.11
C LEU A 71 0.37 -1.57 -5.79
N GLY A 72 -0.30 -1.97 -4.71
CA GLY A 72 0.32 -2.21 -3.40
C GLY A 72 1.39 -3.31 -3.46
N HIS A 73 1.10 -4.42 -4.15
CA HIS A 73 2.07 -5.50 -4.35
C HIS A 73 3.23 -5.06 -5.23
N ALA A 74 2.96 -4.37 -6.34
CA ALA A 74 4.00 -3.86 -7.23
C ALA A 74 4.97 -2.92 -6.48
N TRP A 75 4.43 -2.03 -5.64
CA TRP A 75 5.23 -1.12 -4.82
C TRP A 75 6.01 -1.84 -3.72
N TYR A 76 5.41 -2.83 -3.07
CA TYR A 76 6.12 -3.66 -2.09
C TYR A 76 7.37 -4.31 -2.69
N HIS A 77 7.22 -4.98 -3.85
CA HIS A 77 8.35 -5.63 -4.51
C HIS A 77 9.39 -4.65 -5.05
N ARG A 78 8.94 -3.50 -5.58
CA ARG A 78 9.81 -2.47 -6.13
C ARG A 78 10.65 -1.79 -5.05
N TYR A 79 10.03 -1.45 -3.93
CA TYR A 79 10.66 -0.60 -2.91
C TYR A 79 11.21 -1.37 -1.71
N ARG A 80 10.81 -2.63 -1.53
CA ARG A 80 11.24 -3.51 -0.43
C ARG A 80 11.25 -2.78 0.94
N PRO A 81 10.09 -2.25 1.35
CA PRO A 81 9.96 -1.47 2.59
C PRO A 81 10.49 -2.23 3.81
N SER A 82 11.26 -1.55 4.65
CA SER A 82 11.92 -2.13 5.82
C SER A 82 10.96 -2.58 6.91
N ASP A 83 9.79 -1.93 7.03
CA ASP A 83 8.82 -2.19 8.10
C ASP A 83 7.67 -3.12 7.65
N ASN A 84 7.68 -3.61 6.41
CA ASN A 84 6.75 -4.65 5.94
C ASN A 84 7.48 -5.99 5.86
N PRO A 85 7.39 -6.84 6.90
CA PRO A 85 7.97 -8.18 6.85
C PRO A 85 7.29 -9.08 5.80
N SER A 86 6.08 -8.73 5.37
CA SER A 86 5.29 -9.44 4.35
C SER A 86 4.59 -8.44 3.43
N PRO A 87 4.24 -8.83 2.19
CA PRO A 87 3.42 -8.01 1.32
C PRO A 87 2.03 -7.74 1.93
N PRO A 88 1.33 -6.69 1.47
CA PRO A 88 -0.04 -6.41 1.89
C PRO A 88 -0.96 -7.62 1.64
N MET A 89 -1.82 -7.97 2.60
CA MET A 89 -2.82 -9.03 2.40
C MET A 89 -3.76 -8.66 1.25
N ARG A 90 -4.03 -9.61 0.37
CA ARG A 90 -5.02 -9.46 -0.70
C ARG A 90 -6.43 -9.39 -0.15
N ASN A 91 -7.32 -8.73 -0.88
CA ASN A 91 -8.75 -8.88 -0.64
C ASN A 91 -9.21 -10.23 -1.19
N ASP A 92 -9.86 -11.04 -0.36
CA ASP A 92 -10.37 -12.36 -0.74
C ASP A 92 -11.43 -12.22 -1.85
N GLY A 93 -11.18 -12.81 -3.02
CA GLY A 93 -12.13 -12.84 -4.14
C GLY A 93 -11.59 -12.42 -5.51
N VAL A 94 -10.36 -11.91 -5.58
CA VAL A 94 -9.77 -11.38 -6.83
C VAL A 94 -8.85 -12.43 -7.47
N GLY A 95 -9.16 -12.83 -8.72
CA GLY A 95 -8.35 -13.77 -9.52
C GLY A 95 -7.04 -13.21 -10.07
N TRP A 96 -6.56 -12.08 -9.55
CA TRP A 96 -5.28 -11.49 -9.97
C TRP A 96 -4.14 -12.29 -9.35
N GLU A 97 -3.03 -12.48 -10.07
CA GLU A 97 -1.84 -13.21 -9.59
C GLU A 97 -0.62 -12.28 -9.61
N CYS A 98 0.17 -12.30 -8.53
CA CYS A 98 1.40 -11.52 -8.48
C CYS A 98 2.46 -12.22 -9.32
N GLN A 99 2.93 -11.56 -10.37
CA GLN A 99 3.95 -12.09 -11.28
C GLN A 99 5.39 -11.87 -10.79
N ALA A 100 5.57 -11.43 -9.54
CA ALA A 100 6.90 -11.23 -8.97
C ALA A 100 7.53 -12.59 -8.61
N GLU A 101 8.62 -12.95 -9.29
CA GLU A 101 9.38 -14.17 -9.04
C GLU A 101 9.80 -14.29 -7.56
N GLY A 102 9.49 -15.42 -6.93
CA GLY A 102 9.92 -15.75 -5.56
C GLY A 102 9.05 -15.21 -4.42
N CYS A 103 7.88 -14.61 -4.71
CA CYS A 103 6.98 -14.14 -3.64
C CYS A 103 6.17 -15.28 -2.99
N ALA A 104 6.60 -15.76 -1.82
CA ALA A 104 5.96 -16.87 -1.09
C ALA A 104 4.51 -16.58 -0.64
N ALA A 105 4.20 -15.33 -0.27
CA ALA A 105 2.83 -14.92 0.08
C ALA A 105 1.87 -15.00 -1.12
N CYS A 106 2.40 -14.96 -2.35
CA CYS A 106 1.62 -15.09 -3.58
C CYS A 106 1.63 -16.53 -4.11
N ALA A 107 2.63 -17.35 -3.77
CA ALA A 107 2.70 -18.76 -4.14
C ALA A 107 1.61 -19.62 -3.45
N LEU A 108 1.13 -19.23 -2.27
CA LEU A 108 0.09 -19.99 -1.54
C LEU A 108 -1.31 -19.93 -2.19
N ALA A 109 -1.58 -18.95 -3.07
CA ALA A 109 -2.82 -18.91 -3.85
C ALA A 109 -2.92 -20.06 -4.88
N GLN A 110 -1.80 -20.70 -5.23
CA GLN A 110 -1.72 -21.77 -6.24
C GLN A 110 -2.08 -23.17 -5.71
N SER A 111 -2.48 -23.31 -4.44
CA SER A 111 -2.60 -24.62 -3.78
C SER A 111 -4.03 -25.12 -3.52
N ARG A 112 -5.06 -24.45 -4.05
CA ARG A 112 -6.44 -24.96 -4.04
C ARG A 112 -6.91 -25.25 -5.46
N GLY A 113 -6.47 -26.41 -5.96
CA GLY A 113 -7.14 -27.12 -7.05
C GLY A 113 -8.41 -27.81 -6.59
#